data_AF-A0A6J5DRV0-F1
#
_entry.id   AF-A0A6J5DRV0-F1
#
_cell.length_a   1.000
_cell.length_b   1.000
_cell.length_c   1.000
_cell.angle_alpha   90.00
_cell.angle_beta   90.00
_cell.angle_gamma   90.00
#
_symmetry.space_group_name_H-M   'P 1'
#
loop_
_entity.id
_entity.type
_entity.pdbx_description
1 polymer ?
#
loop_
_entity_poly.entity_id
_entity_poly.type
_entity_poly.pdbx_seq_one_letter_code
_entity_poly.pdbx_strand_id
1 'polypeptide(L)'
;MGWLYDLFSQMSVFSTDRSKWFMLWNERTGDSTFINGVRRGEFRLHPAGSGNYSEGCITVQSAVEFDRLERYIRLRRPDMPVPGTTDKAYGTVIVQ
;
A
#
# COMPACT_ATOMS: atom_id res chain seq x y z
N MET A 1 -14.02 -14.25 -23.46
CA MET A 1 -12.68 -14.41 -22.85
C MET A 1 -12.65 -13.89 -21.41
N GLY A 2 -13.58 -14.33 -20.53
CA GLY A 2 -13.62 -13.89 -19.13
C GLY A 2 -12.69 -14.69 -18.21
N TRP A 3 -12.49 -15.97 -18.52
CA TRP A 3 -11.67 -16.89 -17.74
C TRP A 3 -10.21 -16.44 -17.54
N LEU A 4 -9.63 -15.71 -18.51
CA LEU A 4 -8.29 -15.13 -18.38
C LEU A 4 -8.27 -13.97 -17.37
N TYR A 5 -9.30 -13.12 -17.37
CA TYR A 5 -9.43 -12.05 -16.38
C TYR A 5 -9.67 -12.61 -14.99
N ASP A 6 -10.45 -13.67 -14.86
CA ASP A 6 -10.70 -14.34 -13.58
C ASP A 6 -9.45 -15.05 -13.04
N LEU A 7 -8.62 -15.60 -13.93
CA LEU A 7 -7.34 -16.21 -13.56
C LEU A 7 -6.29 -15.16 -13.16
N PHE A 8 -6.17 -14.05 -13.90
CA PHE A 8 -5.31 -12.93 -13.53
C PHE A 8 -5.81 -12.22 -12.26
N SER A 9 -7.13 -12.09 -12.09
CA SER A 9 -7.76 -11.59 -10.86
C SER A 9 -7.38 -12.48 -9.68
N GLN A 10 -7.58 -13.80 -9.78
CA GLN A 10 -7.18 -14.72 -8.71
C GLN A 10 -5.67 -14.68 -8.43
N MET A 11 -4.81 -14.70 -9.45
CA MET A 11 -3.35 -14.57 -9.26
C MET A 11 -2.94 -13.20 -8.67
N SER A 12 -3.67 -12.14 -8.95
CA SER A 12 -3.39 -10.78 -8.44
C SER A 12 -3.98 -10.53 -7.04
N VAL A 13 -5.09 -11.18 -6.68
CA VAL A 13 -5.58 -11.33 -5.29
C VAL A 13 -4.53 -12.05 -4.42
N PHE A 14 -3.68 -12.88 -5.03
CA PHE A 14 -2.49 -13.47 -4.42
C PHE A 14 -1.19 -12.71 -4.74
N SER A 15 -1.21 -11.46 -5.18
CA SER A 15 0.03 -10.70 -5.42
C SER A 15 0.77 -10.46 -4.10
N THR A 16 1.56 -11.45 -3.70
CA THR A 16 2.50 -11.45 -2.58
C THR A 16 3.76 -10.66 -2.90
N ASP A 17 3.84 -10.07 -4.09
CA ASP A 17 4.97 -9.24 -4.49
C ASP A 17 4.93 -7.90 -3.74
N ARG A 18 5.57 -7.92 -2.56
CA ARG A 18 5.69 -6.76 -1.68
C ARG A 18 6.55 -5.64 -2.26
N SER A 19 7.31 -5.89 -3.34
CA SER A 19 8.12 -4.84 -4.00
C SER A 19 7.25 -3.76 -4.64
N LYS A 20 5.99 -4.09 -4.97
CA LYS A 20 4.99 -3.18 -5.52
C LYS A 20 4.29 -2.33 -4.46
N TRP A 21 4.40 -2.69 -3.18
CA TRP A 21 3.67 -2.02 -2.11
C TRP A 21 4.35 -0.70 -1.77
N PHE A 22 3.54 0.27 -1.31
CA PHE A 22 4.06 1.56 -0.86
C PHE A 22 4.00 1.65 0.66
N MET A 23 5.07 2.15 1.26
CA MET A 23 5.08 2.49 2.67
C MET A 23 4.15 3.68 2.94
N LEU A 24 3.34 3.55 3.99
CA LEU A 24 2.63 4.66 4.58
C LEU A 24 3.43 5.16 5.77
N TRP A 25 3.67 6.46 5.82
CA TRP A 25 4.44 7.11 6.86
C TRP A 25 3.68 8.32 7.38
N ASN A 26 3.69 8.52 8.69
CA ASN A 26 2.98 9.59 9.37
C ASN A 26 3.96 10.59 9.99
N GLU A 27 3.70 11.88 9.85
CA GLU A 27 4.58 12.93 10.40
C GLU A 27 4.72 12.92 11.93
N ARG A 28 3.67 12.50 12.64
CA ARG A 28 3.65 12.51 14.11
C ARG A 28 4.17 11.21 14.71
N THR A 29 3.83 10.08 14.10
CA THR A 29 4.11 8.75 14.66
C THR A 29 5.16 7.97 13.86
N GLY A 30 5.54 8.44 12.67
CA GLY A 30 6.46 7.74 11.78
C GLY A 30 5.80 6.52 11.14
N ASP A 31 6.52 5.41 11.14
CA ASP A 31 6.09 4.12 10.57
C ASP A 31 5.34 3.22 11.56
N SER A 32 5.18 3.66 12.81
CA SER A 32 4.66 2.86 13.90
C SER A 32 3.81 3.70 14.85
N THR A 33 2.88 3.06 15.56
CA THR A 33 1.99 3.73 16.52
C THR A 33 1.55 2.73 17.59
N PHE A 34 1.13 3.23 18.75
CA PHE A 34 0.57 2.39 19.80
C PHE A 34 -0.96 2.47 19.75
N ILE A 35 -1.61 1.32 19.59
CA ILE A 35 -3.07 1.19 19.67
C ILE A 35 -3.39 0.28 20.85
N ASN A 36 -4.09 0.79 21.86
CA ASN A 36 -4.43 0.04 23.08
C ASN A 36 -3.22 -0.61 23.76
N GLY A 37 -2.08 0.11 23.81
CA GLY A 37 -0.84 -0.39 24.43
C GLY A 37 -0.04 -1.38 23.56
N VAL A 38 -0.53 -1.74 22.37
CA VAL A 38 0.18 -2.62 21.43
C VAL A 38 0.86 -1.78 20.35
N ARG A 39 2.18 -1.97 20.16
CA ARG A 39 2.92 -1.35 19.06
C ARG A 39 2.49 -1.98 17.74
N ARG A 40 2.00 -1.16 16.83
CA ARG A 40 1.71 -1.48 15.43
C ARG A 40 2.59 -0.64 14.51
N GLY A 41 2.75 -1.06 13.27
CA GLY A 41 3.55 -0.34 12.29
C GLY A 41 3.58 -1.05 10.96
N GLU A 42 4.60 -0.73 10.16
CA GLU A 42 4.77 -1.29 8.82
C GLU A 42 3.54 -1.09 7.93
N PHE A 43 2.85 0.05 8.09
CA PHE A 43 1.65 0.34 7.31
C PHE A 43 1.99 0.45 5.81
N ARG A 44 1.15 -0.16 4.98
CA ARG A 44 1.33 -0.21 3.52
C ARG A 44 0.06 0.16 2.77
N LEU A 45 0.24 0.71 1.57
CA LEU A 45 -0.76 0.69 0.51
C LEU A 45 -0.50 -0.54 -0.36
N HIS A 46 -1.47 -1.46 -0.40
CA HIS A 46 -1.32 -2.77 -1.08
C HIS A 46 -2.69 -3.29 -1.59
N PRO A 47 -2.74 -4.32 -2.46
CA PRO A 47 -4.02 -4.91 -2.83
C PRO A 47 -4.63 -5.65 -1.64
N ALA A 48 -5.96 -5.73 -1.58
CA ALA A 48 -6.65 -6.49 -0.54
C ALA A 48 -6.26 -7.98 -0.61
N GLY A 49 -5.85 -8.55 0.53
CA GLY A 49 -5.61 -9.98 0.68
C GLY A 49 -6.87 -10.74 1.10
N SER A 50 -6.78 -12.07 1.20
CA SER A 50 -7.91 -12.96 1.52
C SER A 50 -8.63 -12.67 2.84
N GLY A 51 -7.99 -11.97 3.78
CA GLY A 51 -8.55 -11.67 5.10
C GLY A 51 -9.30 -10.34 5.22
N ASN A 52 -9.18 -9.40 4.26
CA ASN A 52 -9.74 -8.04 4.36
C ASN A 52 -9.45 -7.26 5.67
N TYR A 53 -8.49 -7.70 6.49
CA TYR A 53 -8.11 -7.01 7.72
C TYR A 53 -7.08 -5.91 7.40
N SER A 54 -7.48 -4.65 7.51
CA SER A 54 -6.55 -3.53 7.52
C SER A 54 -6.14 -3.23 8.95
N GLU A 55 -5.02 -3.79 9.40
CA GLU A 55 -4.44 -3.48 10.71
C GLU A 55 -3.79 -2.07 10.76
N GLY A 56 -4.28 -1.13 9.93
CA GLY A 56 -3.71 0.20 9.68
C GLY A 56 -3.17 0.41 8.26
N CYS A 57 -3.16 -0.65 7.43
CA CYS A 57 -2.88 -0.54 5.99
C CYS A 57 -4.05 0.08 5.21
N ILE A 58 -3.77 0.64 4.04
CA ILE A 58 -4.80 1.03 3.06
C ILE A 58 -4.82 -0.05 1.98
N THR A 59 -5.98 -0.67 1.74
CA THR A 59 -6.10 -1.75 0.75
C THR A 59 -6.94 -1.35 -0.45
N VAL A 60 -6.46 -1.66 -1.65
CA VAL A 60 -7.25 -1.55 -2.89
C VAL A 60 -7.91 -2.90 -3.17
N GLN A 61 -9.24 -2.95 -3.18
CA GLN A 61 -10.00 -4.22 -3.28
C GLN A 61 -9.69 -5.01 -4.56
N SER A 62 -9.63 -4.32 -5.70
CA SER A 62 -9.27 -4.93 -6.97
C SER A 62 -7.75 -4.87 -7.17
N ALA A 63 -7.12 -6.04 -7.28
CA ALA A 63 -5.69 -6.10 -7.54
C ALA A 63 -5.31 -5.57 -8.95
N VAL A 64 -6.22 -5.67 -9.93
CA VAL A 64 -6.05 -5.04 -11.24
C VAL A 64 -6.03 -3.51 -11.12
N GLU A 65 -6.89 -2.94 -10.27
CA GLU A 65 -6.88 -1.50 -9.99
C GLU A 65 -5.64 -1.10 -9.18
N PHE A 66 -5.17 -1.95 -8.28
CA PHE A 66 -3.89 -1.74 -7.61
C PHE A 66 -2.72 -1.67 -8.59
N ASP A 67 -2.62 -2.60 -9.54
CA ASP A 67 -1.56 -2.58 -10.57
C ASP A 67 -1.64 -1.33 -11.48
N ARG A 68 -2.83 -0.76 -11.67
CA ARG A 68 -2.99 0.52 -12.38
C ARG A 68 -2.51 1.69 -11.52
N LEU A 69 -2.91 1.71 -10.25
CA LEU A 69 -2.53 2.74 -9.29
C LEU A 69 -1.02 2.75 -9.03
N GLU A 70 -0.42 1.58 -8.83
CA GLU A 70 1.01 1.39 -8.59
C GLU A 70 1.84 1.97 -9.74
N ARG A 71 1.50 1.59 -10.97
CA ARG A 71 2.15 2.14 -12.17
C ARG A 71 1.99 3.64 -12.26
N TYR A 72 0.78 4.15 -12.01
CA TYR A 72 0.49 5.58 -12.04
C TYR A 72 1.34 6.37 -11.03
N ILE A 73 1.45 5.89 -9.78
CA ILE A 73 2.28 6.49 -8.74
C ILE A 73 3.75 6.51 -9.17
N ARG A 74 4.24 5.42 -9.78
CA ARG A 74 5.64 5.29 -10.24
C ARG A 74 5.98 6.02 -11.54
N LEU A 75 5.01 6.65 -12.21
CA LEU A 75 5.30 7.52 -13.36
C LEU A 75 6.20 8.70 -12.99
N ARG A 76 6.22 9.08 -11.71
CA ARG A 76 7.08 10.13 -11.17
C ARG A 76 8.10 9.53 -10.20
N ARG A 77 9.30 10.11 -10.17
CA ARG A 77 10.27 9.79 -9.13
C ARG A 77 9.80 10.38 -7.80
N PRO A 78 10.02 9.70 -6.66
CA PRO A 78 9.71 10.27 -5.36
C PRO A 78 10.66 11.44 -5.08
N ASP A 79 10.09 12.58 -4.74
CA ASP A 79 10.82 13.84 -4.56
C ASP A 79 10.52 14.53 -3.21
N MET A 80 9.45 14.13 -2.53
CA MET A 80 9.07 14.65 -1.23
C MET A 80 9.90 13.99 -0.11
N PRO A 81 10.70 14.72 0.68
CA PRO A 81 11.50 14.14 1.74
C PRO A 81 10.63 13.58 2.86
N VAL A 82 11.03 12.42 3.41
CA VAL A 82 10.42 11.85 4.61
C VAL A 82 11.21 12.31 5.85
N PRO A 83 10.62 13.07 6.78
CA PRO A 83 11.31 13.53 7.98
C PRO A 83 11.96 12.40 8.78
N GLY A 84 13.22 12.61 9.16
CA GLY A 84 13.97 11.66 9.99
C GLY A 84 14.49 10.43 9.26
N THR A 85 14.33 10.34 7.92
CA THR A 85 14.91 9.26 7.11
C THR A 85 15.65 9.80 5.89
N THR A 86 16.31 8.91 5.14
CA THR A 86 16.91 9.23 3.83
C THR A 86 15.96 9.01 2.67
N ASP A 87 14.72 8.58 2.95
CA ASP A 87 13.74 8.19 1.95
C ASP A 87 12.99 9.39 1.38
N LYS A 88 12.36 9.15 0.23
CA LYS A 88 11.45 10.10 -0.41
C LYS A 88 10.10 9.45 -0.66
N ALA A 89 9.04 10.19 -0.39
CA ALA A 89 7.67 9.82 -0.66
C ALA A 89 7.27 10.20 -2.10
N TYR A 90 6.33 9.42 -2.65
CA TYR A 90 5.69 9.71 -3.92
C TYR A 90 4.58 10.77 -3.81
N GLY A 91 4.09 11.02 -2.59
CA GLY A 91 3.05 12.00 -2.30
C GLY A 91 2.34 11.72 -0.99
N THR A 92 1.26 12.45 -0.76
CA THR A 92 0.43 12.36 0.45
C THR A 92 -0.88 11.66 0.14
N VAL A 93 -1.30 10.76 1.03
CA VAL A 93 -2.66 10.21 1.04
C VAL A 93 -3.48 10.93 2.09
N ILE A 94 -4.66 11.41 1.71
CA ILE A 94 -5.63 12.00 2.63
C ILE A 94 -6.74 10.97 2.81
N VAL A 95 -6.96 10.55 4.05
CA VAL A 95 -8.02 9.63 4.43
C VAL A 95 -9.10 10.47 5.12
N GLN A 96 -10.36 10.29 4.70
CA GLN A 96 -11.53 10.97 5.26
C GLN A 96 -12.33 10.01 6.14
#